data_AF-A0A8T6NSF6-F1
#
_entry.id   AF-A0A8T6NSF6-F1
#
_cell.length_a   1.000
_cell.length_b   1.000
_cell.length_c   1.000
_cell.angle_alpha   90.00
_cell.angle_beta   90.00
_cell.angle_gamma   90.00
#
_symmetry.space_group_name_H-M   'P 1'
#
loop_
_entity.id
_entity.type
_entity.pdbx_description
1 polymer ?
#
loop_
_entity_poly.entity_id
_entity_poly.type
_entity_poly.pdbx_seq_one_letter_code
_entity_poly.pdbx_strand_id
1 'polypeptide(L)'
;MQRPFVVSLLVGFMLILSVTNAVVLVAGLLRLPLMAAVMPPGSIALRLGLAAGWAITWAALAAGLWGLKPWSYTGSLVAFPLGAASIVLSRSVLTVGPYEQGRWPFILSLSMLAALLVVGILTRPAVRHAFNKRNVEGDPLP
;
A
#
# COMPACT_ATOMS: atom_id res chain seq x y z
N MET A 1 0.90 -25.35 11.64
CA MET A 1 1.75 -24.72 10.59
C MET A 1 2.31 -23.42 11.12
N GLN A 2 3.63 -23.34 11.37
CA GLN A 2 4.28 -22.09 11.79
C GLN A 2 4.33 -21.13 10.57
N ARG A 3 3.63 -20.01 10.67
CA ARG A 3 3.75 -18.93 9.67
C ARG A 3 5.11 -18.27 9.85
N PRO A 4 5.86 -17.99 8.76
CA PRO A 4 7.10 -17.24 8.88
C PRO A 4 6.80 -15.90 9.54
N PHE A 5 7.52 -15.55 10.60
CA PHE A 5 7.36 -14.27 11.32
C PHE A 5 7.37 -13.06 10.37
N VAL A 6 8.18 -13.17 9.32
CA VAL A 6 8.31 -12.20 8.23
C VAL A 6 6.99 -11.94 7.49
N VAL A 7 6.18 -12.98 7.25
CA VAL A 7 4.86 -12.81 6.58
C VAL A 7 3.88 -12.11 7.51
N SER A 8 3.89 -12.44 8.81
CA SER A 8 3.07 -11.75 9.81
C SER A 8 3.42 -10.27 9.92
N LEU A 9 4.71 -9.93 9.89
CA LEU A 9 5.18 -8.54 9.83
C LEU A 9 4.69 -7.83 8.56
N LEU A 10 4.76 -8.50 7.40
CA LEU A 10 4.30 -7.91 6.14
C LEU A 10 2.78 -7.63 6.16
N VAL A 11 2.00 -8.57 6.72
CA VAL A 11 0.56 -8.37 6.91
C VAL A 11 0.31 -7.18 7.83
N GLY A 12 0.98 -7.11 8.98
CA GLY A 12 0.87 -6.00 9.91
C GLY A 12 1.20 -4.67 9.23
N PHE A 13 2.27 -4.63 8.44
CA PHE A 13 2.67 -3.44 7.68
C PHE A 13 1.59 -3.01 6.67
N MET A 14 1.03 -3.95 5.91
CA MET A 14 -0.06 -3.65 4.98
C MET A 14 -1.34 -3.19 5.67
N LEU A 15 -1.67 -3.75 6.84
CA LEU A 15 -2.80 -3.27 7.63
C LEU A 15 -2.57 -1.84 8.12
N ILE A 16 -1.37 -1.50 8.58
CA ILE A 16 -1.02 -0.13 8.97
C ILE A 16 -1.19 0.82 7.77
N LEU A 17 -0.71 0.44 6.58
CA LEU A 17 -0.90 1.23 5.36
C LEU A 17 -2.39 1.40 5.01
N SER A 18 -3.18 0.33 5.12
CA SER A 18 -4.62 0.37 4.88
C SER A 18 -5.33 1.34 5.83
N VAL A 19 -5.09 1.19 7.14
CA VAL A 19 -5.66 2.05 8.19
C VAL A 19 -5.24 3.51 7.99
N THR A 20 -3.97 3.76 7.67
CA THR A 20 -3.48 5.12 7.41
C THR A 20 -4.24 5.76 6.24
N ASN A 21 -4.44 5.04 5.14
CA ASN A 21 -5.21 5.52 4.00
C ASN A 21 -6.70 5.72 4.35
N ALA A 22 -7.29 4.84 5.16
CA ALA A 22 -8.65 5.00 5.65
C ALA A 22 -8.80 6.24 6.54
N VAL A 23 -7.83 6.52 7.42
CA VAL A 23 -7.82 7.74 8.25
C VAL A 23 -7.71 8.98 7.37
N VAL A 24 -6.87 8.97 6.34
CA VAL A 24 -6.77 10.07 5.37
C VAL A 24 -8.10 10.29 4.64
N LEU A 25 -8.75 9.21 4.21
CA LEU A 25 -10.07 9.26 3.58
C LEU A 25 -11.12 9.87 4.50
N VAL A 26 -11.22 9.38 5.74
CA VAL A 26 -12.18 9.88 6.75
C VAL A 26 -11.90 11.34 7.08
N ALA A 27 -10.64 11.71 7.33
CA ALA A 27 -10.27 13.10 7.59
C ALA A 27 -10.57 14.01 6.40
N GLY A 28 -10.38 13.51 5.17
CA GLY A 28 -10.72 14.22 3.94
C GLY A 28 -12.23 14.42 3.78
N LEU A 29 -13.04 13.40 4.05
CA LEU A 29 -14.50 13.47 4.02
C LEU A 29 -15.04 14.44 5.08
N LEU A 30 -14.50 14.41 6.30
CA LEU A 30 -14.88 15.34 7.37
C LEU A 30 -14.53 16.81 7.04
N ARG A 31 -13.47 17.02 6.27
CA ARG A 31 -13.00 18.36 5.85
C ARG A 31 -13.46 18.74 4.44
N LEU A 32 -14.30 17.94 3.81
CA LEU A 32 -14.78 18.14 2.45
C LEU A 32 -15.41 19.51 2.22
N PRO A 33 -16.26 20.08 3.11
CA PRO A 33 -16.79 21.44 2.89
C PRO A 33 -15.70 22.51 2.89
N LEU A 34 -14.64 22.33 3.69
CA LEU A 34 -13.53 23.27 3.79
C LEU A 34 -12.58 23.13 2.59
N MET A 35 -12.36 21.90 2.10
CA MET A 35 -11.57 21.65 0.90
C MET A 35 -12.27 22.12 -0.38
N ALA A 36 -13.60 21.96 -0.48
CA ALA A 36 -14.38 22.39 -1.64
C ALA A 36 -14.30 23.91 -1.90
N ALA A 37 -14.04 24.70 -0.86
CA ALA A 37 -13.86 26.15 -0.98
C ALA A 37 -12.47 26.55 -1.50
N VAL A 38 -11.46 25.69 -1.38
CA VAL A 38 -10.05 26.04 -1.60
C VAL A 38 -9.41 25.24 -2.75
N MET A 39 -9.97 24.09 -3.10
CA MET A 39 -9.41 23.18 -4.11
C MET A 39 -10.39 22.92 -5.26
N PRO A 40 -9.89 22.75 -6.50
CA PRO A 40 -10.70 22.30 -7.61
C PRO A 40 -11.37 20.95 -7.31
N PRO A 41 -12.62 20.71 -7.72
CA PRO A 41 -13.35 19.49 -7.41
C PRO A 41 -12.64 18.22 -7.89
N GLY A 42 -11.97 18.27 -9.06
CA GLY A 42 -11.17 17.14 -9.57
C GLY A 42 -9.99 16.76 -8.69
N SER A 43 -9.38 17.72 -7.99
CA SER A 43 -8.26 17.47 -7.07
C SER A 43 -8.73 16.76 -5.80
N ILE A 44 -9.91 17.11 -5.29
CA ILE A 44 -10.51 16.49 -4.10
C ILE A 44 -10.91 15.05 -4.42
N ALA A 45 -11.60 14.84 -5.53
CA ALA A 45 -12.02 13.52 -6.00
C ALA A 45 -10.82 12.60 -6.21
N LEU A 46 -9.74 13.09 -6.81
CA LEU A 46 -8.50 12.33 -7.00
C LEU A 46 -7.86 11.92 -5.66
N ARG A 47 -7.75 12.85 -4.70
CA ARG A 47 -7.16 12.55 -3.37
C ARG A 47 -7.96 11.50 -2.61
N LEU A 48 -9.28 11.68 -2.54
CA LEU A 48 -10.16 10.75 -1.82
C LEU A 48 -10.23 9.40 -2.53
N GLY A 49 -10.31 9.39 -3.87
CA GLY A 49 -10.31 8.18 -4.68
C GLY A 49 -9.02 7.37 -4.51
N LEU A 50 -7.86 8.03 -4.52
CA LEU A 50 -6.58 7.37 -4.26
C LEU A 50 -6.51 6.81 -2.83
N ALA A 51 -6.90 7.58 -1.82
CA ALA A 51 -6.91 7.11 -0.44
C ALA A 51 -7.84 5.90 -0.26
N ALA A 52 -9.05 5.95 -0.81
CA ALA A 52 -9.99 4.84 -0.77
C ALA A 52 -9.46 3.61 -1.52
N GLY A 53 -8.97 3.80 -2.74
CA GLY A 53 -8.41 2.74 -3.57
C GLY A 53 -7.26 2.04 -2.86
N TRP A 54 -6.29 2.80 -2.36
CA TRP A 54 -5.16 2.23 -1.63
C TRP A 54 -5.56 1.57 -0.31
N ALA A 55 -6.49 2.14 0.46
CA ALA A 55 -6.99 1.50 1.67
C ALA A 55 -7.52 0.09 1.39
N ILE A 56 -8.33 -0.05 0.33
CA ILE A 56 -8.89 -1.34 -0.10
C ILE A 56 -7.80 -2.27 -0.63
N THR A 57 -6.91 -1.77 -1.50
CA THR A 57 -5.81 -2.58 -2.07
C THR A 57 -4.92 -3.16 -0.98
N TRP A 58 -4.50 -2.35 0.00
CA TRP A 58 -3.67 -2.81 1.11
C TRP A 58 -4.40 -3.80 2.01
N ALA A 59 -5.68 -3.59 2.29
CA ALA A 59 -6.49 -4.54 3.05
C ALA A 59 -6.63 -5.89 2.32
N ALA A 60 -6.89 -5.86 1.01
CA ALA A 60 -7.00 -7.05 0.19
C ALA A 60 -5.68 -7.84 0.17
N LEU A 61 -4.55 -7.15 -0.02
CA LEU A 61 -3.24 -7.79 0.01
C LEU A 61 -2.90 -8.36 1.39
N ALA A 62 -3.21 -7.63 2.47
CA ALA A 62 -3.05 -8.13 3.84
C ALA A 62 -3.86 -9.41 4.07
N ALA A 63 -5.13 -9.43 3.65
CA ALA A 63 -5.98 -10.62 3.73
C ALA A 63 -5.44 -11.77 2.87
N GLY A 64 -4.93 -11.47 1.68
CA GLY A 64 -4.30 -12.43 0.78
C GLY A 64 -3.03 -13.06 1.38
N LEU A 65 -2.15 -12.24 1.96
CA LEU A 65 -0.93 -12.69 2.62
C LEU A 65 -1.22 -13.48 3.89
N TRP A 66 -2.21 -13.04 4.68
CA TRP A 66 -2.71 -13.79 5.82
C TRP A 66 -3.27 -15.15 5.39
N GLY A 67 -3.97 -15.17 4.25
CA GLY A 67 -4.45 -16.38 3.62
C GLY A 67 -3.39 -17.15 2.85
N LEU A 68 -2.11 -16.74 2.86
CA LEU A 68 -1.01 -17.29 2.05
C LEU A 68 -1.40 -17.56 0.59
N LYS A 69 -2.20 -16.67 -0.01
CA LYS A 69 -2.70 -16.82 -1.39
C LYS A 69 -1.60 -16.37 -2.37
N PRO A 70 -1.36 -17.10 -3.47
CA PRO A 70 -0.26 -16.81 -4.40
C PRO A 70 -0.38 -15.44 -5.08
N TRP A 71 -1.60 -14.99 -5.39
CA TRP A 71 -1.83 -13.68 -6.00
C TRP A 71 -1.39 -12.52 -5.10
N SER A 72 -1.38 -12.71 -3.77
CA SER A 72 -1.01 -11.66 -2.82
C SER A 72 0.49 -11.36 -2.85
N TYR A 73 1.32 -12.36 -3.18
CA TYR A 73 2.76 -12.19 -3.37
C TYR A 73 3.04 -11.28 -4.58
N THR A 74 2.51 -11.64 -5.75
CA THR A 74 2.67 -10.86 -6.97
C THR A 74 2.02 -9.49 -6.85
N GLY A 75 0.83 -9.44 -6.25
CA GLY A 75 0.12 -8.19 -5.98
C GLY A 75 0.92 -7.25 -5.08
N SER A 76 1.60 -7.76 -4.05
CA SER A 76 2.46 -6.95 -3.18
C SER A 76 3.64 -6.35 -3.96
N LEU A 77 4.30 -7.14 -4.81
CA LEU A 77 5.42 -6.67 -5.62
C LEU A 77 5.03 -5.56 -6.60
N VAL A 78 3.80 -5.57 -7.10
CA VAL A 78 3.30 -4.55 -8.04
C VAL A 78 2.70 -3.35 -7.30
N ALA A 79 1.97 -3.58 -6.20
CA ALA A 79 1.29 -2.53 -5.45
C ALA A 79 2.25 -1.56 -4.77
N PHE A 80 3.40 -2.04 -4.26
CA PHE A 80 4.41 -1.17 -3.63
C PHE A 80 4.98 -0.09 -4.56
N PRO A 81 5.52 -0.41 -5.75
CA PRO A 81 6.02 0.60 -6.67
C PRO A 81 4.89 1.50 -7.20
N LEU A 82 3.69 0.95 -7.46
CA LEU A 82 2.54 1.76 -7.86
C LEU A 82 2.10 2.72 -6.74
N GLY A 83 2.12 2.28 -5.49
CA GLY A 83 1.82 3.10 -4.32
C GLY A 83 2.78 4.26 -4.20
N ALA A 84 4.09 3.99 -4.29
CA ALA A 84 5.12 5.02 -4.31
C ALA A 84 4.95 6.00 -5.49
N ALA A 85 4.70 5.50 -6.70
CA ALA A 85 4.45 6.34 -7.87
C ALA A 85 3.21 7.23 -7.70
N SER A 86 2.14 6.71 -7.09
CA SER A 86 0.92 7.49 -6.84
C SER A 86 1.12 8.63 -5.83
N ILE A 87 2.01 8.46 -4.84
CA ILE A 87 2.39 9.52 -3.91
C ILE A 87 3.13 10.63 -4.65
N VAL A 88 4.05 10.27 -5.55
CA VAL A 88 4.77 11.24 -6.38
C VAL A 88 3.82 11.96 -7.33
N LEU A 89 2.93 11.24 -8.01
CA LEU A 89 1.96 11.79 -8.95
C LEU A 89 0.96 12.74 -8.26
N SER A 90 0.40 12.32 -7.13
CA SER A 90 -0.53 13.16 -6.37
C SER A 90 0.15 14.46 -5.92
N ARG A 91 1.40 14.41 -5.47
CA ARG A 91 2.18 15.59 -5.05
C ARG A 91 2.60 16.51 -6.21
N SER A 92 2.78 15.97 -7.42
CA SER A 92 3.16 16.78 -8.59
C SER A 92 1.96 17.44 -9.27
N VAL A 93 0.79 16.80 -9.22
CA VAL A 93 -0.47 17.36 -9.74
C VAL A 93 -1.11 18.33 -8.75
N LEU A 94 -0.94 18.13 -7.44
CA LEU A 94 -1.58 18.93 -6.41
C LEU A 94 -0.56 19.92 -5.82
N THR A 95 -0.74 21.21 -6.06
CA THR A 95 0.13 22.28 -5.57
C THR A 95 0.37 22.14 -4.06
N VAL A 96 1.63 21.88 -3.71
CA VAL A 96 2.07 21.63 -2.35
C VAL A 96 2.53 22.96 -1.73
N GLY A 97 1.97 23.33 -0.58
CA GLY A 97 2.42 24.53 0.14
C GLY A 97 3.92 24.45 0.52
N PRO A 98 4.60 25.58 0.73
CA PRO A 98 6.05 25.63 0.96
C PRO A 98 6.52 24.80 2.17
N TYR A 99 5.69 24.71 3.22
CA TYR A 99 5.96 23.84 4.38
C TYR A 99 6.05 22.35 4.02
N GLU A 100 5.24 21.91 3.06
CA GLU A 100 5.18 20.52 2.65
C GLU A 100 6.25 20.14 1.61
N GLN A 101 6.84 21.12 0.91
CA GLN A 101 7.99 20.91 0.03
C GLN A 101 9.25 20.52 0.82
N GLY A 102 9.49 21.12 2.00
CA GLY A 102 10.67 20.83 2.83
C GLY A 102 10.72 19.39 3.38
N ARG A 103 9.56 18.75 3.59
CA ARG A 103 9.45 17.36 4.08
C ARG A 103 9.52 16.31 2.96
N TRP A 104 9.46 16.76 1.71
CA TRP A 104 9.35 15.90 0.55
C TRP A 104 10.52 14.92 0.36
N PRO A 105 11.81 15.33 0.44
CA PRO A 105 12.91 14.39 0.27
C PRO A 105 12.93 13.31 1.35
N PHE A 106 12.46 13.62 2.56
CA PHE A 106 12.34 12.66 3.65
C PHE A 106 11.22 11.62 3.40
N ILE A 107 10.05 12.07 2.93
CA ILE A 107 8.94 11.17 2.61
C ILE A 107 9.32 10.25 1.44
N LEU A 108 10.00 10.78 0.42
CA LEU A 108 10.46 10.01 -0.72
C LEU A 108 11.50 8.96 -0.34
N SER A 109 12.52 9.35 0.43
CA SER A 109 13.55 8.41 0.87
C SER A 109 12.97 7.31 1.75
N LEU A 110 12.04 7.65 2.66
CA LEU A 110 11.33 6.66 3.47
C LEU A 110 10.47 5.71 2.62
N SER A 111 9.78 6.24 1.60
CA SER A 111 8.95 5.44 0.69
C SER A 111 9.79 4.49 -0.16
N MET A 112 10.92 4.97 -0.70
CA MET A 112 11.87 4.14 -1.44
C MET A 112 12.48 3.06 -0.56
N LEU A 113 12.89 3.40 0.67
CA LEU A 113 13.47 2.45 1.61
C LEU A 113 12.45 1.38 2.02
N ALA A 114 11.20 1.76 2.27
CA ALA A 114 10.12 0.81 2.54
C ALA A 114 9.85 -0.12 1.35
N ALA A 115 9.82 0.42 0.12
CA ALA A 115 9.63 -0.38 -1.09
C ALA A 115 10.79 -1.38 -1.30
N LEU A 116 12.04 -0.92 -1.16
CA LEU A 116 13.22 -1.77 -1.26
C LEU A 116 13.23 -2.86 -0.20
N LEU A 117 12.86 -2.53 1.04
CA LEU A 117 12.80 -3.49 2.13
C LEU A 117 11.73 -4.55 1.88
N VAL A 118 10.55 -4.16 1.41
CA VAL A 118 9.48 -5.12 1.08
C VAL A 118 9.86 -6.01 -0.10
N VAL A 119 10.40 -5.44 -1.19
CA VAL A 119 10.88 -6.21 -2.34
C VAL A 119 12.01 -7.16 -1.92
N GLY A 120 12.96 -6.68 -1.12
CA GLY A 120 14.07 -7.47 -0.59
C GLY A 120 13.62 -8.61 0.33
N ILE A 121 12.56 -8.40 1.12
CA ILE A 121 11.96 -9.44 1.95
C ILE A 121 11.22 -10.46 1.09
N LEU A 122 10.41 -10.02 0.14
CA LEU A 122 9.59 -10.89 -0.70
C LEU A 122 10.47 -11.75 -1.63
N THR A 123 11.58 -11.22 -2.13
CA THR A 123 12.52 -11.97 -2.99
C THR A 123 13.32 -13.05 -2.24
N ARG A 124 13.25 -13.13 -0.90
CA ARG A 124 13.96 -14.17 -0.14
C ARG A 124 13.43 -15.57 -0.51
N PRO A 125 14.32 -16.55 -0.76
CA PRO A 125 13.92 -17.90 -1.18
C PRO A 125 13.02 -18.60 -0.16
N ALA A 126 13.22 -18.34 1.15
CA ALA A 126 12.36 -18.88 2.20
C ALA A 126 10.88 -18.43 2.09
N VAL A 127 10.63 -17.19 1.68
CA VAL A 127 9.27 -16.66 1.48
C VAL A 127 8.67 -17.25 0.20
N ARG A 128 9.46 -17.29 -0.88
CA ARG A 128 9.04 -17.87 -2.16
C ARG A 128 8.65 -19.36 -2.02
N HIS A 129 9.42 -20.15 -1.26
CA HIS A 129 9.09 -21.54 -0.99
C HIS A 129 7.81 -21.72 -0.17
N ALA A 130 7.52 -20.82 0.78
CA ALA A 130 6.30 -20.89 1.58
C ALA A 130 5.02 -20.67 0.73
N PHE A 131 5.07 -19.79 -0.27
CA PHE A 131 3.96 -19.58 -1.20
C PHE A 131 3.86 -20.69 -2.26
N ASN A 132 4.99 -21.19 -2.78
CA ASN A 132 4.97 -22.29 -3.77
C ASN A 132 4.51 -23.62 -3.19
N LYS A 133 4.91 -23.96 -1.95
CA LYS A 133 4.52 -25.23 -1.31
C LYS A 133 3.00 -25.36 -1.16
N ARG A 134 2.30 -24.25 -0.90
CA ARG A 134 0.84 -24.21 -0.72
C ARG A 134 0.06 -24.31 -2.03
N ASN A 135 0.64 -23.90 -3.16
CA ASN A 135 0.02 -24.13 -4.47
C ASN A 135 0.05 -25.61 -4.85
N VAL A 136 1.12 -26.32 -4.51
CA VAL A 136 1.25 -27.77 -4.81
C VAL A 136 0.32 -28.61 -3.94
N GLU A 137 0.09 -28.20 -2.69
CA GLU A 137 -0.77 -28.94 -1.74
C GLU A 137 -2.26 -28.60 -1.88
N GLY A 138 -2.60 -27.59 -2.69
CA GLY A 138 -3.96 -27.11 -2.93
C GLY A 138 -4.61 -27.55 -4.25
N ASP A 139 -3.88 -28.26 -5.11
CA ASP A 139 -4.43 -28.93 -6.29
C ASP A 139 -4.81 -30.37 -5.89
N PRO A 140 -6.10 -30.68 -5.59
CA PRO A 140 -6.57 -32.03 -5.83
C PRO A 140 -6.44 -32.27 -7.35
N LEU A 141 -5.64 -33.25 -7.72
CA LEU A 141 -5.53 -33.74 -9.10
C LEU A 141 -6.92 -33.87 -9.73
N PRO A 142 -7.08 -33.54 -11.03
CA PRO A 142 -8.33 -33.79 -11.76
C PRO A 142 -8.69 -35.28 -11.77
#